data_AF-A0A645IKP3-F1
#
_entry.id   AF-A0A645IKP3-F1
#
_cell.length_a   1.000
_cell.length_b   1.000
_cell.length_c   1.000
_cell.angle_alpha   90.00
_cell.angle_beta   90.00
_cell.angle_gamma   90.00
#
_symmetry.space_group_name_H-M   'P 1'
#
loop_
_entity.id
_entity.type
_entity.pdbx_description
1 polymer ?
#
loop_
_entity_poly.entity_id
_entity_poly.type
_entity_poly.pdbx_seq_one_letter_code
_entity_poly.pdbx_strand_id
1 'polypeptide(L)' 'MNKVVAQANAFVKSIAGKDVPKDALRELKSVKKHDCVEVSDKSYKCNVTAIVDNEKRTAAVTLVKTDDGWQVVDK' A
#
# COMPACT_ATOMS: atom_id res chain seq x y z
N MET A 1 -10.75 3.69 -2.19
CA MET A 1 -10.07 3.52 -0.90
C MET A 1 -9.18 2.28 -0.96
N ASN A 2 -7.95 2.35 -0.44
CA ASN A 2 -7.06 1.19 -0.38
C ASN A 2 -7.68 0.08 0.50
N LYS A 3 -7.81 -1.15 -0.05
CA LYS A 3 -8.48 -2.27 0.63
C LYS A 3 -7.83 -2.65 1.97
N VAL A 4 -6.50 -2.59 2.05
CA VAL A 4 -5.75 -2.95 3.27
C VAL A 4 -5.98 -1.94 4.39
N VAL A 5 -5.93 -0.65 4.06
CA VAL A 5 -6.24 0.42 5.03
C VAL A 5 -7.70 0.37 5.46
N ALA A 6 -8.61 0.11 4.53
CA ALA A 6 -10.03 -0.05 4.84
C ALA A 6 -10.27 -1.25 5.77
N GLN A 7 -9.61 -2.39 5.53
CA GLN A 7 -9.71 -3.58 6.38
C GLN A 7 -9.13 -3.34 7.78
N ALA A 8 -7.96 -2.71 7.87
CA ALA A 8 -7.36 -2.34 9.15
C ALA A 8 -8.27 -1.39 9.95
N ASN A 9 -8.84 -0.38 9.29
CA ASN A 9 -9.77 0.56 9.91
C ASN A 9 -11.09 -0.09 10.32
N ALA A 10 -11.60 -1.04 9.52
CA ALA A 10 -12.77 -1.83 9.88
C ALA A 10 -12.53 -2.68 11.13
N PHE A 11 -11.34 -3.28 11.25
CA PHE A 11 -10.94 -4.03 12.44
C PHE A 11 -10.87 -3.13 13.68
N VAL A 12 -10.23 -1.96 13.61
CA VAL A 12 -10.17 -0.99 14.71
C VAL A 12 -11.59 -0.60 15.17
N LYS A 13 -12.48 -0.29 14.22
CA LYS A 13 -13.89 0.01 14.52
C LYS A 13 -14.64 -1.16 15.16
N SER A 14 -14.32 -2.40 14.78
CA SER A 14 -14.94 -3.59 15.37
C SER A 14 -14.58 -3.79 16.84
N ILE A 15 -13.40 -3.34 17.28
CA ILE A 15 -12.93 -3.50 18.66
C ILE A 15 -13.33 -2.32 19.53
N ALA A 16 -13.13 -1.10 19.01
CA ALA A 16 -13.32 0.13 19.77
C ALA A 16 -14.76 0.70 19.69
N GLY A 17 -15.63 0.12 18.86
CA GLY A 17 -17.02 0.55 18.74
C GLY A 17 -17.22 1.76 17.81
N LYS A 18 -18.31 2.52 18.01
CA LYS A 18 -18.75 3.57 17.07
C LYS A 18 -17.98 4.90 17.22
N ASP A 19 -17.35 5.12 18.36
CA ASP A 19 -16.68 6.38 18.72
C ASP A 19 -15.16 6.34 18.53
N VAL A 20 -14.69 5.73 17.44
CA VAL A 20 -13.25 5.72 17.11
C VAL A 20 -12.83 7.13 16.66
N PRO A 21 -11.88 7.77 17.36
CA PRO A 21 -11.32 9.05 16.95
C PRO A 21 -10.71 8.94 15.55
N LYS A 22 -10.81 10.00 14.72
CA LYS A 22 -10.29 9.97 13.34
C LYS A 22 -8.78 9.72 13.29
N ASP A 23 -8.05 10.21 14.28
CA ASP A 23 -6.62 10.01 14.49
C ASP A 23 -6.25 8.55 14.87
N ALA A 24 -7.22 7.75 15.31
CA ALA A 24 -7.03 6.32 15.54
C ALA A 24 -7.25 5.46 14.27
N LEU A 25 -7.71 6.07 13.17
CA LEU A 25 -7.87 5.41 11.88
C LEU A 25 -6.69 5.74 10.97
N ARG A 26 -6.25 4.74 10.22
CA ARG A 26 -5.17 4.91 9.25
C ARG A 26 -5.66 5.57 7.96
N GLU A 27 -4.87 6.48 7.42
CA GLU A 27 -5.10 7.18 6.17
C GLU A 27 -3.88 7.04 5.27
N LEU A 28 -4.08 6.41 4.10
CA LEU A 28 -3.08 6.41 3.04
C LEU A 28 -3.13 7.75 2.30
N LYS A 29 -2.13 8.61 2.53
CA LYS A 29 -2.05 9.94 1.93
C LYS A 29 -1.45 9.94 0.54
N SER A 30 -0.39 9.17 0.33
CA SER A 30 0.23 9.06 -0.99
C SER A 30 1.03 7.77 -1.15
N VAL A 31 1.22 7.39 -2.41
CA VAL A 31 2.12 6.31 -2.81
C VAL A 31 3.00 6.87 -3.92
N LYS A 32 4.32 6.72 -3.76
CA LYS A 32 5.32 7.11 -4.75
C LYS A 32 6.19 5.91 -5.09
N LYS A 33 6.28 5.63 -6.39
CA LYS A 33 7.16 4.62 -6.97
C LYS A 33 8.51 5.28 -7.25
N HIS A 34 9.58 4.65 -6.79
CA HIS A 34 10.96 5.07 -6.96
C HIS A 34 11.78 3.89 -7.48
N ASP A 35 12.84 4.20 -8.23
CA ASP A 35 13.95 3.27 -8.50
C ASP A 35 13.48 1.87 -8.94
N CYS A 36 12.86 1.82 -10.12
CA CYS A 36 12.41 0.55 -10.69
C CYS A 36 13.43 -0.01 -11.65
N VAL A 37 13.82 -1.25 -11.39
CA VAL A 37 14.77 -1.99 -12.20
C VAL A 37 14.08 -3.23 -12.74
N GLU A 38 14.19 -3.44 -14.04
CA GLU A 38 13.74 -4.67 -14.68
C GLU A 38 14.58 -5.85 -14.17
N VAL A 39 13.92 -6.91 -13.70
CA VAL A 39 14.58 -8.11 -13.15
C VAL A 39 14.38 -9.34 -14.04
N SER A 40 13.31 -9.37 -14.83
CA SER A 40 13.05 -10.38 -15.86
C SER A 40 12.00 -9.83 -16.83
N ASP A 41 11.71 -10.56 -17.93
CA ASP A 41 10.71 -10.13 -18.92
C ASP A 41 9.40 -9.66 -18.24
N LYS A 42 9.09 -8.38 -18.44
CA LYS A 42 7.92 -7.67 -17.87
C LYS A 42 7.86 -7.60 -16.34
N SER A 43 8.90 -8.01 -15.61
CA SER A 43 8.97 -7.98 -14.15
C SER A 43 9.96 -6.94 -13.66
N TYR A 44 9.55 -6.12 -12.71
CA TYR A 44 10.28 -4.96 -12.23
C TYR A 44 10.32 -4.97 -10.71
N LYS A 45 11.51 -4.85 -10.12
CA LYS A 45 11.67 -4.59 -8.69
C LYS A 45 11.69 -3.08 -8.47
N CYS A 46 10.79 -2.60 -7.63
CA CYS A 46 10.55 -1.18 -7.41
C CYS A 46 10.57 -0.84 -5.93
N ASN A 47 11.22 0.25 -5.55
CA ASN A 47 11.10 0.80 -4.21
C ASN A 47 9.88 1.70 -4.15
N VAL A 48 8.90 1.36 -3.32
CA VAL A 48 7.67 2.14 -3.15
C VAL A 48 7.71 2.80 -1.79
N THR A 49 7.55 4.11 -1.78
CA THR A 49 7.28 4.89 -0.57
C THR A 49 5.77 5.10 -0.45
N ALA A 50 5.17 4.67 0.64
CA ALA A 50 3.83 5.06 1.05
C ALA A 50 3.90 6.04 2.23
N ILE A 51 2.98 7.00 2.26
CA ILE A 51 2.75 7.86 3.44
C ILE A 51 1.43 7.44 4.07
N VAL A 52 1.49 6.92 5.29
CA VAL A 52 0.31 6.52 6.09
C VAL A 52 0.32 7.34 7.36
N ASP A 53 -0.72 8.13 7.63
CA ASP A 53 -0.84 8.96 8.85
C ASP A 53 0.34 9.91 9.13
N ASN A 54 1.03 10.38 8.07
CA ASN A 54 2.31 11.12 8.08
C ASN A 54 3.58 10.28 8.30
N GLU A 55 3.48 8.98 8.56
CA GLU A 55 4.64 8.10 8.56
C GLU A 55 5.02 7.68 7.15
N LYS A 56 6.31 7.83 6.82
CA LYS A 56 6.89 7.35 5.57
C LYS A 56 7.29 5.88 5.72
N ARG A 57 6.75 5.01 4.88
CA ARG A 57 7.07 3.59 4.81
C ARG A 57 7.63 3.28 3.42
N THR A 58 8.86 2.76 3.36
CA THR A 58 9.47 2.34 2.09
C THR A 58 9.56 0.82 2.06
N ALA A 59 9.13 0.21 0.96
CA ALA A 59 9.23 -1.23 0.73
C ALA A 59 9.64 -1.53 -0.71
N ALA A 60 10.41 -2.60 -0.92
CA ALA A 60 10.68 -3.12 -2.24
C ALA A 60 9.54 -4.07 -2.65
N VAL A 61 8.93 -3.84 -3.81
CA VAL A 61 7.87 -4.67 -4.38
C VAL A 61 8.26 -5.15 -5.77
N THR A 62 7.82 -6.35 -6.14
CA THR A 62 7.93 -6.84 -7.52
C THR A 62 6.63 -6.54 -8.25
N LEU A 63 6.73 -5.85 -9.37
CA LEU A 63 5.62 -5.51 -10.26
C LEU A 63 5.77 -6.25 -11.58
N VAL A 64 4.71 -6.91 -12.04
CA VAL A 64 4.65 -7.51 -13.37
C VAL A 64 3.74 -6.68 -14.26
N LYS A 65 4.20 -6.38 -15.47
CA LYS A 65 3.43 -5.71 -16.51
C LYS A 65 2.65 -6.75 -17.31
N THR A 66 1.34 -6.76 -17.14
CA THR A 66 0.38 -7.61 -17.87
C THR A 66 -0.41 -6.77 -18.88
N ASP A 67 -1.20 -7.42 -19.74
CA ASP A 67 -2.07 -6.73 -20.69
C ASP A 67 -3.16 -5.90 -19.98
N ASP A 68 -3.57 -6.34 -18.78
CA ASP A 68 -4.50 -5.64 -17.89
C ASP A 68 -3.83 -4.53 -17.03
N GLY A 69 -2.53 -4.28 -17.26
CA GLY A 69 -1.74 -3.29 -16.54
C GLY A 69 -0.78 -3.90 -15.52
N TRP A 70 -0.41 -3.10 -14.51
CA TRP A 70 0.60 -3.47 -13.52
C TRP A 70 0.01 -4.28 -12.37
N GLN A 71 0.57 -5.46 -12.11
CA GLN A 71 0.20 -6.32 -10.98
C GLN A 71 1.35 -6.44 -9.98
N VAL A 72 1.03 -6.50 -8.69
CA VAL A 72 2.01 -6.78 -7.64
C VAL A 72 2.14 -8.29 -7.49
N VAL A 73 3.37 -8.80 -7.44
CA VAL A 73 3.65 -10.19 -7.05
C VAL A 73 3.93 -10.19 -5.56
N ASP A 74 2.97 -10.61 -4.76
CA ASP A 74 3.18 -10.91 -3.34
C ASP A 74 3.87 -12.28 -3.25
N LYS A 75 4.92 -12.39 -2.43
CA LYS A 75 5.68 -13.64 -2.23
C LYS A 75 5.39 -14.23 -0.87
#